data_AF-A0A7L3JGR8-F1
#
_entry.id   AF-A0A7L3JGR8-F1
#
_cell.length_a   1.000
_cell.length_b   1.000
_cell.length_c   1.000
_cell.angle_alpha   90.00
_cell.angle_beta   90.00
_cell.angle_gamma   90.00
#
_symmetry.space_group_name_H-M   'P 1'
#
loop_
_entity.id
_entity.type
_entity.pdbx_description
1 polymer ?
#
loop_
_entity_poly.entity_id
_entity_poly.type
_entity_poly.pdbx_seq_one_letter_code
_entity_poly.pdbx_strand_id
1 'polypeptide(L)'
;MVASSLGGGTNLGKEMQEGWIFIVDYEVLEGIPAGTIHGHQQHVAAPLCLLHQGADGILRPIAIQVGIHTLGPPSPIFLPSDAEWDWLLAKTWVRNANFYSHQLLT
;
A
#
# COMPACT_ATOMS: atom_id res chain seq x y z
N MET A 1 -10.79 -9.60 -6.04
CA MET A 1 -9.89 -9.24 -4.94
C MET A 1 -10.59 -8.32 -3.94
N VAL A 2 -10.96 -7.09 -4.31
CA VAL A 2 -11.46 -6.08 -3.34
C VAL A 2 -12.99 -5.99 -3.17
N ALA A 3 -13.77 -6.93 -3.71
CA ALA A 3 -15.24 -6.82 -3.73
C ALA A 3 -15.87 -6.67 -2.33
N SER A 4 -15.32 -7.34 -1.32
CA SER A 4 -15.76 -7.23 0.08
C SER A 4 -15.53 -5.84 0.69
N SER A 5 -14.67 -5.02 0.09
CA SER A 5 -14.33 -3.68 0.58
C SER A 5 -15.12 -2.54 -0.06
N LEU A 6 -15.78 -2.76 -1.21
CA LEU A 6 -16.46 -1.72 -2.00
C LEU A 6 -17.96 -1.59 -1.70
N GLY A 7 -18.57 -2.55 -0.99
CA GLY A 7 -20.01 -2.61 -0.76
C GLY A 7 -20.80 -3.31 -1.88
N GLY A 8 -22.10 -3.50 -1.66
CA GLY A 8 -22.98 -4.21 -2.60
C GLY A 8 -23.42 -3.34 -3.79
N GLY A 9 -23.55 -3.95 -4.98
CA GLY A 9 -24.10 -3.27 -6.16
C GLY A 9 -23.10 -2.39 -6.93
N THR A 10 -21.81 -2.52 -6.65
CA THR A 10 -20.73 -1.81 -7.35
C THR A 10 -19.59 -2.74 -7.73
N ASN A 11 -18.58 -2.22 -8.42
CA ASN A 11 -17.33 -2.90 -8.73
C ASN A 11 -16.18 -1.88 -8.82
N LEU A 12 -14.95 -2.36 -8.81
CA LEU A 12 -13.76 -1.50 -8.81
C LEU A 12 -13.76 -0.50 -9.98
N GLY A 13 -14.13 -0.94 -11.19
CA GLY A 13 -14.15 -0.06 -12.36
C GLY A 13 -15.15 1.09 -12.23
N LYS A 14 -16.34 0.82 -11.66
CA LYS A 14 -17.35 1.84 -11.38
C LYS A 14 -16.86 2.83 -10.32
N GLU A 15 -16.34 2.34 -9.20
CA GLU A 15 -15.81 3.20 -8.12
C GLU A 15 -14.64 4.07 -8.62
N MET A 16 -13.80 3.55 -9.52
CA MET A 16 -12.74 4.33 -10.17
C MET A 16 -13.30 5.43 -11.07
N GLN A 17 -14.32 5.12 -11.89
CA GLN A 17 -14.96 6.09 -12.79
C GLN A 17 -15.66 7.22 -12.03
N GLU A 18 -16.25 6.90 -10.87
CA GLU A 18 -16.94 7.86 -10.01
C GLU A 18 -15.98 8.67 -9.11
N GLY A 19 -14.68 8.34 -9.10
CA GLY A 19 -13.67 9.09 -8.34
C GLY A 19 -13.56 8.71 -6.87
N TRP A 20 -14.06 7.52 -6.48
CA TRP A 20 -14.02 7.03 -5.10
C TRP A 20 -12.78 6.19 -4.77
N ILE A 21 -11.94 5.92 -5.77
CA ILE A 21 -10.69 5.16 -5.61
C ILE A 21 -9.51 6.12 -5.66
N PHE A 22 -8.66 6.00 -4.65
CA PHE A 22 -7.46 6.80 -4.46
C PHE A 22 -6.23 5.91 -4.41
N ILE A 23 -5.09 6.46 -4.76
CA ILE A 23 -3.82 5.74 -4.77
C ILE A 23 -2.76 6.55 -4.03
N VAL A 24 -1.92 5.85 -3.28
CA VAL A 24 -0.67 6.38 -2.73
C VAL A 24 0.45 5.52 -3.27
N ASP A 25 1.31 6.13 -4.08
CA ASP A 25 2.42 5.49 -4.77
C ASP A 25 3.75 5.99 -4.19
N TYR A 26 4.55 5.06 -3.67
CA TYR A 26 5.88 5.34 -3.12
C TYR A 26 7.01 4.90 -4.07
N GLU A 27 6.77 4.86 -5.39
CA GLU A 27 7.77 4.59 -6.44
C GLU A 27 9.09 5.37 -6.23
N VAL A 28 9.03 6.60 -5.71
CA VAL A 28 10.23 7.41 -5.41
C VAL A 28 11.22 6.75 -4.45
N LEU A 29 10.79 5.77 -3.65
CA LEU A 29 11.64 5.01 -2.73
C LEU A 29 12.25 3.75 -3.37
N GLU A 30 11.90 3.42 -4.61
CA GLU A 30 12.43 2.25 -5.30
C GLU A 30 13.93 2.36 -5.50
N GLY A 31 14.65 1.26 -5.22
CA GLY A 31 16.10 1.19 -5.41
C GLY A 31 16.93 2.01 -4.42
N ILE A 32 16.32 2.72 -3.46
CA ILE A 32 17.06 3.45 -2.44
C ILE A 32 17.83 2.46 -1.55
N PRO A 33 19.15 2.61 -1.39
CA PRO A 33 19.92 1.72 -0.54
C PRO A 33 19.51 1.88 0.93
N ALA A 34 19.13 0.78 1.55
CA ALA A 34 18.85 0.75 2.97
C ALA A 34 20.16 0.74 3.78
N GLY A 35 20.25 1.62 4.77
CA GLY A 35 21.41 1.72 5.65
C GLY A 35 21.51 0.61 6.70
N THR A 36 22.43 0.80 7.64
CA THR A 36 22.67 -0.12 8.76
C THR A 36 22.51 0.64 10.07
N ILE A 37 21.77 0.07 11.03
CA ILE A 37 21.58 0.64 12.37
C ILE A 37 22.16 -0.35 13.38
N HIS A 38 23.12 0.09 14.19
CA HIS A 38 23.84 -0.75 15.16
C HIS A 38 24.42 -2.05 14.55
N GLY A 39 24.92 -1.99 13.31
CA GLY A 39 25.44 -3.15 12.60
C GLY A 39 24.38 -4.06 11.96
N HIS A 40 23.09 -3.78 12.14
CA HIS A 40 22.00 -4.53 11.53
C HIS A 40 21.50 -3.89 10.23
N GLN A 41 21.46 -4.69 9.16
CA GLN A 41 20.91 -4.28 7.86
C GLN A 41 19.45 -3.87 8.01
N GLN A 42 19.11 -2.69 7.50
CA GLN A 42 17.73 -2.23 7.42
C GLN A 42 17.16 -2.51 6.03
N HIS A 43 15.87 -2.26 5.88
CA HIS A 43 15.14 -2.52 4.64
C HIS A 43 14.24 -1.31 4.33
N VAL A 44 14.12 -1.01 3.04
CA VAL A 44 13.23 0.04 2.50
C VAL A 44 12.37 -0.63 1.44
N ALA A 45 11.10 -0.25 1.39
CA ALA A 45 10.15 -0.72 0.41
C ALA A 45 9.54 0.48 -0.34
N ALA A 46 9.05 0.23 -1.54
CA ALA A 46 8.31 1.18 -2.38
C ALA A 46 6.87 0.66 -2.58
N PRO A 47 6.01 0.75 -1.56
CA PRO A 47 4.67 0.18 -1.61
C PRO A 47 3.71 1.00 -2.48
N LEU A 48 2.73 0.32 -3.06
CA LEU A 48 1.56 0.89 -3.70
C LEU A 48 0.32 0.59 -2.86
N CYS A 49 -0.39 1.63 -2.41
CA CYS A 49 -1.59 1.49 -1.58
C CYS A 49 -2.82 2.02 -2.31
N LEU A 50 -3.81 1.14 -2.52
CA LEU A 50 -5.10 1.49 -3.07
C LEU A 50 -6.10 1.74 -1.93
N LEU A 51 -6.79 2.88 -1.98
CA LEU A 51 -7.80 3.26 -1.00
C LEU A 51 -9.16 3.46 -1.67
N HIS A 52 -10.22 3.19 -0.91
CA HIS A 52 -11.59 3.50 -1.28
C HIS A 52 -12.19 4.46 -0.27
N GLN A 53 -12.91 5.47 -0.76
CA GLN A 53 -13.71 6.35 0.09
C GLN A 53 -15.13 5.78 0.18
N GLY A 54 -15.52 5.37 1.38
CA GLY A 54 -16.88 4.90 1.64
C GLY A 54 -17.90 6.05 1.64
N ALA A 55 -19.18 5.69 1.64
CA ALA A 55 -20.28 6.67 1.76
C ALA A 55 -20.26 7.46 3.09
N ASP A 56 -19.53 6.98 4.09
CA ASP A 56 -19.24 7.70 5.34
C ASP A 56 -18.13 8.75 5.20
N GLY A 57 -17.58 8.93 4.00
CA GLY A 57 -16.51 9.86 3.68
C GLY A 57 -15.13 9.42 4.14
N ILE A 58 -14.99 8.24 4.75
CA ILE A 58 -13.72 7.75 5.30
C ILE A 58 -12.96 6.96 4.24
N LEU A 59 -11.69 7.33 4.02
CA LEU A 59 -10.75 6.60 3.19
C LEU A 59 -10.22 5.36 3.91
N ARG A 60 -10.32 4.20 3.26
CA ARG A 60 -9.84 2.93 3.80
C ARG A 60 -8.91 2.24 2.79
N PRO A 61 -7.77 1.69 3.24
CA PRO A 61 -6.93 0.86 2.38
C PRO A 61 -7.67 -0.44 2.03
N ILE A 62 -7.74 -0.75 0.74
CA ILE A 62 -8.42 -1.94 0.21
C ILE A 62 -7.48 -2.92 -0.47
N ALA A 63 -6.28 -2.47 -0.85
CA ALA A 63 -5.21 -3.31 -1.36
C ALA A 63 -3.84 -2.66 -1.11
N ILE A 64 -2.82 -3.47 -0.80
CA ILE A 64 -1.45 -3.01 -0.65
C ILE A 64 -0.52 -3.99 -1.38
N GLN A 65 0.33 -3.48 -2.26
CA GLN A 65 1.47 -4.22 -2.79
C GLN A 65 2.73 -3.60 -2.20
N VAL A 66 3.54 -4.37 -1.46
CA VAL A 66 4.68 -3.82 -0.70
C VAL A 66 5.92 -3.55 -1.57
N GLY A 67 6.11 -4.33 -2.64
CA GLY A 67 7.23 -4.15 -3.56
C GLY A 67 6.77 -4.02 -5.02
N ILE A 68 7.44 -3.14 -5.77
CA ILE A 68 7.35 -3.04 -7.22
C ILE A 68 8.53 -3.77 -7.87
N HIS A 69 8.26 -4.36 -9.03
CA HIS A 69 9.16 -5.27 -9.73
C HIS A 69 10.19 -4.53 -10.58
N THR A 70 11.45 -4.77 -10.26
CA THR A 70 12.52 -4.67 -11.26
C THR A 70 13.40 -5.92 -11.35
N LEU A 71 13.50 -6.77 -10.30
CA LEU A 71 14.48 -7.87 -10.27
C LEU A 71 14.03 -9.20 -9.60
N GLY A 72 12.75 -9.41 -9.26
CA GLY A 72 12.31 -10.58 -8.46
C GLY A 72 10.93 -11.16 -8.83
N PRO A 73 10.48 -12.23 -8.14
CA PRO A 73 9.15 -12.80 -8.32
C PRO A 73 8.04 -11.86 -7.80
N PRO A 74 6.78 -12.10 -8.20
CA PRO A 74 5.69 -11.19 -7.85
C PRO A 74 5.48 -10.99 -6.36
N SER A 75 5.62 -9.72 -5.94
CA SER A 75 5.16 -9.28 -4.63
C SER A 75 3.64 -9.49 -4.56
N PRO A 76 3.13 -10.18 -3.53
CA PRO A 76 1.71 -10.39 -3.39
C PRO A 76 0.97 -9.06 -3.15
N ILE A 77 -0.29 -9.02 -3.58
CA ILE A 77 -1.22 -7.95 -3.23
C ILE A 77 -1.95 -8.38 -1.96
N PHE A 78 -1.66 -7.71 -0.86
CA PHE A 78 -2.30 -7.91 0.43
C PHE A 78 -3.64 -7.19 0.50
N LEU A 79 -4.61 -7.81 1.16
CA LEU A 79 -5.99 -7.35 1.27
C LEU A 79 -6.44 -7.29 2.74
N PRO A 80 -7.45 -6.49 3.09
CA PRO A 80 -8.07 -6.51 4.42
C PRO A 80 -8.66 -7.86 4.83
N SER A 81 -8.93 -8.75 3.86
CA SER A 81 -9.45 -10.10 4.08
C SER A 81 -8.37 -11.15 4.36
N ASP A 82 -7.10 -10.80 4.22
CA ASP A 82 -5.99 -11.72 4.51
C ASP A 82 -5.84 -11.93 6.03
N ALA A 83 -4.91 -12.80 6.42
CA ALA A 83 -4.63 -13.03 7.83
C ALA A 83 -4.26 -11.72 8.54
N GLU A 84 -4.67 -11.59 9.80
CA GLU A 84 -4.51 -10.35 10.59
C GLU A 84 -3.09 -9.78 10.52
N TRP A 85 -2.08 -10.65 10.70
CA TRP A 85 -0.68 -10.26 10.71
C TRP A 85 -0.15 -9.91 9.32
N ASP A 86 -0.64 -10.54 8.25
CA ASP A 86 -0.25 -10.21 6.88
C ASP A 86 -0.73 -8.80 6.52
N TRP A 87 -2.00 -8.50 6.82
CA TRP A 87 -2.57 -7.19 6.57
C TRP A 87 -1.97 -6.10 7.46
N LEU A 88 -1.70 -6.41 8.73
CA LEU A 88 -1.05 -5.47 9.65
C LEU A 88 0.38 -5.14 9.19
N LEU A 89 1.14 -6.15 8.75
CA LEU A 89 2.51 -5.96 8.27
C LEU A 89 2.53 -5.14 6.97
N ALA A 90 1.63 -5.42 6.03
CA ALA A 90 1.50 -4.65 4.80
C ALA A 90 1.23 -3.16 5.08
N LYS A 91 0.30 -2.84 5.98
CA LYS A 91 0.03 -1.47 6.42
C LYS A 91 1.23 -0.83 7.11
N THR A 92 1.98 -1.60 7.91
CA THR A 92 3.18 -1.11 8.61
C THR A 92 4.26 -0.69 7.62
N TRP A 93 4.46 -1.46 6.53
CA TRP A 93 5.36 -1.08 5.44
C TRP A 93 4.94 0.20 4.72
N VAL A 94 3.64 0.39 4.47
CA VAL A 94 3.12 1.67 3.93
C VAL A 94 3.41 2.82 4.88
N ARG A 95 3.25 2.63 6.19
CA ARG A 95 3.57 3.68 7.19
C ARG A 95 5.07 3.96 7.28
N ASN A 96 5.92 2.95 7.12
CA ASN A 96 7.36 3.11 7.05
C ASN A 96 7.79 3.93 5.80
N ALA A 97 7.25 3.61 4.63
CA ALA A 97 7.47 4.38 3.41
C ALA A 97 6.98 5.84 3.55
N ASN A 98 5.80 6.04 4.14
CA ASN A 98 5.29 7.38 4.46
C ASN A 98 6.25 8.17 5.36
N PHE A 99 6.85 7.52 6.35
CA PHE A 99 7.82 8.16 7.24
C PHE A 99 9.06 8.62 6.46
N TYR A 100 9.64 7.78 5.59
CA TYR A 100 10.78 8.18 4.77
C TYR A 100 10.44 9.35 3.84
N SER A 101 9.33 9.26 3.10
CA SER A 101 8.90 10.32 2.18
C SER A 101 8.68 11.65 2.93
N HIS A 102 7.97 11.61 4.06
CA HIS A 102 7.74 12.80 4.88
C HIS A 102 9.04 13.41 5.41
N GLN A 103 10.01 12.62 5.87
CA GLN A 103 11.21 13.19 6.49
C GLN A 103 12.24 13.70 5.47
N LEU A 104 12.22 13.16 4.24
CA LEU A 104 13.24 13.45 3.24
C LEU A 104 12.77 14.40 2.13
N LEU A 105 11.47 14.42 1.84
CA LEU A 105 10.92 15.12 0.66
C LEU A 105 9.87 16.19 0.99
N THR A 106 9.24 16.15 2.18
CA THR A 106 8.22 17.12 2.61
C THR A 106 8.77 18.04 3.68
#